data_AF-A0A420M4T9-F1
#
_entry.id   AF-A0A420M4T9-F1
#
_cell.length_a   1.000
_cell.length_b   1.000
_cell.length_c   1.000
_cell.angle_alpha   90.00
_cell.angle_beta   90.00
_cell.angle_gamma   90.00
#
_symmetry.space_group_name_H-M   'P 1'
#
loop_
_entity.id
_entity.type
_entity.pdbx_description
1 polymer ?
#
loop_
_entity_poly.entity_id
_entity_poly.type
_entity_poly.pdbx_seq_one_letter_code
_entity_poly.pdbx_strand_id
1 'polypeptide(L)'
;MIHGPLPSAVRSAVRACVEPVLLYGTEVWYPGATRPQWDQPSKDRPSSIQHLLQRMNKAIVQSMRAILPVWKTTPIAILHRESGIPPIDQLLEARRYRFSARLKSLDEAHPLAKRTLPPKQPTYHQLIKRKYQAPTESSFRTRLRRTNELLTPCPRPALIQKRFGKGQDTPLQTAPKGESAEAFLQWVETVDPTTWIVYSDGSLSSEGAASYGFAIHQQDLSICDGSGRRGPAEVFD
;
A
#
# COMPACT_ATOMS: atom_id res chain seq x y z
N MET A 1 4.42 -33.41 -31.41
CA MET A 1 3.13 -32.81 -30.98
C MET A 1 3.44 -31.60 -30.11
N ILE A 2 3.19 -30.39 -30.62
CA ILE A 2 3.33 -29.16 -29.83
C ILE A 2 2.11 -29.07 -28.91
N HIS A 3 2.32 -29.23 -27.60
CA HIS A 3 1.24 -29.11 -26.63
C HIS A 3 1.05 -27.62 -26.31
N GLY A 4 -0.20 -27.15 -26.30
CA GLY A 4 -0.52 -25.79 -25.86
C GLY A 4 -0.20 -25.57 -24.38
N PRO A 5 -0.17 -24.31 -23.92
CA PRO A 5 0.06 -24.01 -22.51
C PRO A 5 -1.03 -24.61 -21.63
N LEU A 6 -0.65 -25.05 -20.43
CA LEU A 6 -1.58 -25.61 -19.46
C LEU A 6 -2.62 -24.55 -19.03
N PRO A 7 -3.93 -24.86 -18.93
CA PRO A 7 -4.95 -23.88 -18.55
C PRO A 7 -4.67 -23.16 -17.23
N SER A 8 -4.04 -23.82 -16.26
CA SER A 8 -3.62 -23.19 -14.99
C SER A 8 -2.51 -22.15 -15.18
N ALA A 9 -1.58 -22.37 -16.11
CA ALA A 9 -0.55 -21.40 -16.46
C ALA A 9 -1.17 -20.17 -17.13
N VAL A 10 -2.08 -20.38 -18.08
CA VAL A 10 -2.82 -19.27 -18.73
C VAL A 10 -3.66 -18.50 -17.71
N ARG A 11 -4.34 -19.19 -16.79
CA ARG A 11 -5.09 -18.56 -15.69
C ARG A 11 -4.19 -17.71 -14.80
N SER A 12 -3.00 -18.20 -14.46
CA SER A 12 -2.03 -17.47 -13.66
C SER A 12 -1.55 -16.22 -14.40
N ALA A 13 -1.25 -16.34 -15.69
CA ALA A 13 -0.90 -15.20 -16.55
C ALA A 13 -2.03 -14.16 -16.61
N VAL A 14 -3.29 -14.58 -16.75
CA VAL A 14 -4.44 -13.66 -16.73
C VAL A 14 -4.54 -12.92 -15.39
N ARG A 15 -4.39 -13.61 -14.25
CA ARG A 15 -4.41 -12.98 -12.92
C ARG A 15 -3.22 -12.03 -12.70
N ALA A 16 -2.06 -12.33 -13.26
CA ALA A 16 -0.86 -11.51 -13.12
C ALA A 16 -0.83 -10.30 -14.07
N CYS A 17 -1.36 -10.43 -15.29
CA CYS A 17 -1.21 -9.42 -16.34
C CYS A 17 -2.51 -8.67 -16.65
N VAL A 18 -3.66 -9.34 -16.65
CA VAL A 18 -4.94 -8.72 -17.02
C VAL A 18 -5.61 -8.08 -15.82
N GLU A 19 -5.71 -8.80 -14.70
CA GLU A 19 -6.42 -8.31 -13.51
C GLU A 19 -5.84 -6.99 -12.98
N PRO A 20 -4.51 -6.80 -12.82
CA PRO A 20 -3.97 -5.56 -12.27
C PRO A 20 -4.21 -4.36 -13.20
N VAL A 21 -4.12 -4.55 -14.51
CA VAL A 21 -4.40 -3.51 -15.51
C VAL A 21 -5.88 -3.16 -15.52
N LEU A 22 -6.74 -4.17 -15.49
CA LEU A 22 -8.19 -3.98 -15.52
C LEU A 22 -8.71 -3.28 -14.26
N LEU A 23 -8.17 -3.63 -13.09
CA LEU A 23 -8.56 -3.09 -11.79
C LEU A 23 -7.72 -1.87 -11.37
N TYR A 24 -6.85 -1.37 -12.24
CA TYR A 24 -5.99 -0.24 -11.93
C TYR A 24 -6.81 0.97 -11.48
N GLY A 25 -6.38 1.59 -10.39
CA GLY A 25 -7.02 2.79 -9.86
C GLY A 25 -8.46 2.59 -9.36
N THR A 26 -8.92 1.36 -9.11
CA THR A 26 -10.28 1.09 -8.58
C THR A 26 -10.60 1.96 -7.35
N GLU A 27 -9.63 2.14 -6.46
CA GLU A 27 -9.73 2.99 -5.26
C GLU A 27 -10.10 4.46 -5.58
N VAL A 28 -9.73 4.93 -6.77
CA VAL A 28 -9.86 6.31 -7.23
C VAL A 28 -11.15 6.53 -8.00
N TRP A 29 -11.62 5.59 -8.81
CA TRP A 29 -12.80 5.83 -9.65
C TRP A 29 -14.03 5.04 -9.22
N TYR A 30 -13.89 3.86 -8.59
CA TYR A 30 -15.02 2.99 -8.27
C TYR A 30 -15.78 3.47 -7.02
N PRO A 31 -17.03 3.92 -7.15
CA PRO A 31 -17.80 4.47 -6.03
C PRO A 31 -18.49 3.41 -5.14
N GLY A 32 -18.38 2.12 -5.49
CA GLY A 32 -19.22 1.04 -4.94
C GLY A 32 -20.50 0.82 -5.76
N ALA A 33 -21.29 -0.19 -5.41
CA ALA A 33 -22.60 -0.44 -6.04
C ALA A 33 -23.56 0.76 -5.97
N THR A 34 -23.54 1.47 -4.85
CA THR A 34 -24.32 2.70 -4.62
C THR A 34 -23.42 3.93 -4.45
N ARG A 35 -24.01 5.12 -4.55
CA ARG A 35 -23.41 6.41 -4.22
C ARG A 35 -24.42 7.36 -3.62
N PRO A 36 -24.01 8.27 -2.72
CA PRO A 36 -24.90 9.30 -2.20
C PRO A 36 -25.40 10.22 -3.32
N GLN A 37 -26.64 10.67 -3.20
CA GLN A 37 -27.18 11.72 -4.05
C GLN A 37 -26.62 13.08 -3.62
N TRP A 38 -26.32 13.95 -4.59
CA TRP A 38 -25.81 15.29 -4.30
C TRP A 38 -26.84 16.14 -3.55
N ASP A 39 -28.08 16.15 -4.03
CA ASP A 39 -29.17 16.95 -3.46
C ASP A 39 -29.70 16.38 -2.12
N GLN A 40 -29.53 15.06 -1.91
CA GLN A 40 -29.98 14.35 -0.72
C GLN A 40 -28.87 13.38 -0.24
N PRO A 41 -27.81 13.87 0.44
CA PRO A 41 -26.64 13.08 0.81
C PRO A 41 -26.89 11.88 1.73
N SER A 42 -28.04 11.86 2.41
CA SER A 42 -28.50 10.74 3.23
C SER A 42 -29.04 9.56 2.41
N LYS A 43 -29.42 9.79 1.15
CA LYS A 43 -29.96 8.76 0.27
C LYS A 43 -28.91 8.27 -0.72
N ASP A 44 -28.89 6.95 -0.88
CA ASP A 44 -28.02 6.27 -1.83
C ASP A 44 -28.79 5.95 -3.12
N ARG A 45 -28.11 6.08 -4.26
CA ARG A 45 -28.58 5.67 -5.58
C ARG A 45 -27.57 4.76 -6.27
N PRO A 46 -27.96 3.95 -7.26
CA PRO A 46 -27.00 3.16 -8.04
C PRO A 46 -25.93 4.04 -8.69
N SER A 47 -24.70 3.53 -8.76
CA SER A 47 -23.53 4.32 -9.17
C SER A 47 -23.46 4.68 -10.66
N SER A 48 -24.40 4.21 -11.49
CA SER A 48 -24.48 4.52 -12.92
C SER A 48 -23.19 4.22 -13.71
N ILE A 49 -22.46 3.16 -13.34
CA ILE A 49 -21.22 2.72 -13.98
C ILE A 49 -21.40 1.49 -14.89
N GLN A 50 -22.64 1.15 -15.23
CA GLN A 50 -22.96 -0.08 -15.97
C GLN A 50 -22.19 -0.22 -17.29
N HIS A 51 -22.04 0.85 -18.05
CA HIS A 51 -21.26 0.85 -19.29
C HIS A 51 -19.78 0.47 -19.06
N LEU A 52 -19.16 0.96 -17.98
CA LEU A 52 -17.78 0.59 -17.63
C LEU A 52 -17.71 -0.91 -17.28
N LEU A 53 -18.64 -1.40 -16.44
CA LEU A 53 -18.70 -2.81 -16.06
C LEU A 53 -18.89 -3.72 -17.29
N GLN A 54 -19.73 -3.31 -18.26
CA GLN A 54 -19.91 -4.04 -19.52
C GLN A 54 -18.62 -4.10 -20.34
N ARG A 55 -17.86 -3.00 -20.43
CA ARG A 55 -16.55 -2.99 -21.13
C ARG A 55 -15.53 -3.89 -20.44
N MET A 56 -15.47 -3.85 -19.11
CA MET A 56 -14.57 -4.70 -18.32
C MET A 56 -14.94 -6.19 -18.43
N ASN A 57 -16.24 -6.49 -18.43
CA ASN A 57 -16.73 -7.86 -18.61
C ASN A 57 -16.31 -8.46 -19.95
N LYS A 58 -16.24 -7.67 -21.03
CA LYS A 58 -15.73 -8.15 -22.32
C LYS A 58 -14.29 -8.66 -22.19
N ALA A 59 -13.41 -7.93 -21.49
CA ALA A 59 -12.03 -8.34 -21.27
C ALA A 59 -11.92 -9.61 -20.42
N ILE A 60 -12.73 -9.71 -19.35
CA ILE A 60 -12.76 -10.92 -18.50
C ILE A 60 -13.29 -12.13 -19.28
N VAL A 61 -14.40 -12.00 -20.00
CA VAL A 61 -14.95 -13.10 -20.81
C VAL A 61 -13.96 -13.56 -21.87
N GLN A 62 -13.26 -12.63 -22.53
CA GLN A 62 -12.20 -12.99 -23.48
C GLN A 62 -11.06 -13.74 -22.79
N SER A 63 -10.66 -13.32 -21.60
CA SER A 63 -9.60 -14.00 -20.82
C SER A 63 -10.03 -15.40 -20.39
N MET A 64 -11.28 -15.59 -19.94
CA MET A 64 -11.82 -16.91 -19.59
C MET A 64 -11.84 -17.86 -20.79
N ARG A 65 -12.16 -17.35 -21.99
CA ARG A 65 -12.13 -18.14 -23.23
C ARG A 65 -10.71 -18.47 -23.71
N ALA A 66 -9.71 -17.68 -23.33
CA ALA A 66 -8.32 -18.03 -23.59
C ALA A 66 -7.81 -19.13 -22.66
N ILE A 67 -8.36 -19.23 -21.44
CA ILE A 67 -8.02 -20.26 -20.45
C ILE A 67 -8.67 -21.61 -20.79
N LEU A 68 -9.94 -21.58 -21.17
CA LEU A 68 -10.75 -22.79 -21.34
C LEU A 68 -10.92 -23.14 -22.82
N PRO A 69 -10.87 -24.43 -23.20
CA PRO A 69 -11.23 -24.87 -24.56
C PRO A 69 -12.76 -24.88 -24.72
N VAL A 70 -13.37 -23.72 -24.95
CA VAL A 70 -14.84 -23.54 -24.94
C VAL A 70 -15.37 -22.88 -26.21
N TRP A 71 -16.60 -23.23 -26.59
CA TRP A 71 -17.30 -22.63 -27.72
C TRP A 71 -17.73 -21.19 -27.43
N LYS A 72 -17.87 -20.37 -28.48
CA LYS A 72 -18.36 -18.98 -28.37
C LYS A 72 -19.76 -18.88 -27.74
N THR A 73 -20.57 -19.93 -27.85
CA THR A 73 -21.94 -20.01 -27.31
C THR A 73 -22.01 -20.45 -25.84
N THR A 74 -20.87 -20.79 -25.23
CA THR A 74 -20.84 -21.23 -23.82
C THR A 74 -21.40 -20.14 -22.90
N PRO A 75 -22.41 -20.45 -22.06
CA PRO A 75 -22.98 -19.50 -21.10
C PRO A 75 -21.91 -18.87 -20.19
N ILE A 76 -22.02 -17.56 -19.95
CA ILE A 76 -21.03 -16.79 -19.17
C ILE A 76 -20.91 -17.32 -17.73
N ALA A 77 -22.01 -17.77 -17.12
CA ALA A 77 -21.99 -18.35 -15.78
C ALA A 77 -21.09 -19.60 -15.68
N ILE A 78 -21.09 -20.44 -16.72
CA ILE A 78 -20.22 -21.61 -16.80
C ILE A 78 -18.76 -21.18 -16.94
N LEU A 79 -18.49 -20.15 -17.75
CA LEU A 79 -17.13 -19.62 -17.90
C LEU A 79 -16.52 -19.19 -16.57
N HIS A 80 -17.27 -18.47 -15.72
CA HIS A 80 -16.80 -18.07 -14.39
C HIS A 80 -16.50 -19.27 -13.49
N ARG A 81 -17.40 -20.26 -13.48
CA ARG A 81 -17.24 -21.49 -12.70
C ARG A 81 -15.99 -22.27 -13.09
N GLU A 82 -15.82 -22.53 -14.39
CA GLU A 82 -14.73 -23.39 -14.88
C GLU A 82 -13.38 -22.66 -14.94
N SER A 83 -13.37 -21.36 -15.23
CA SER A 83 -12.13 -20.57 -15.26
C SER A 83 -11.62 -20.22 -13.86
N GLY A 84 -12.48 -20.28 -12.83
CA GLY A 84 -12.14 -19.81 -11.49
C GLY A 84 -11.83 -18.30 -11.42
N ILE A 85 -12.31 -17.52 -12.39
CA ILE A 85 -12.23 -16.06 -12.39
C ILE A 85 -13.59 -15.51 -11.94
N PRO A 86 -13.67 -14.75 -10.85
CA PRO A 86 -14.93 -14.19 -10.38
C PRO A 86 -15.44 -13.07 -11.32
N PRO A 87 -16.76 -12.79 -11.30
CA PRO A 87 -17.36 -11.64 -11.96
C PRO A 87 -16.73 -10.29 -11.57
N ILE A 88 -16.81 -9.30 -12.47
CA ILE A 88 -16.08 -8.02 -12.30
C ILE A 88 -16.52 -7.22 -11.06
N ASP A 89 -17.80 -7.26 -10.72
CA ASP A 89 -18.37 -6.60 -9.55
C ASP A 89 -17.77 -7.17 -8.25
N GLN A 90 -17.59 -8.49 -8.17
CA GLN A 90 -16.93 -9.13 -7.03
C GLN A 90 -15.45 -8.73 -6.94
N LEU A 91 -14.74 -8.64 -8.06
CA LEU A 91 -13.35 -8.18 -8.09
C LEU A 91 -13.21 -6.73 -7.61
N LEU A 92 -14.11 -5.84 -8.05
CA LEU A 92 -14.13 -4.43 -7.68
C LEU A 92 -14.44 -4.24 -6.19
N GLU A 93 -15.46 -4.94 -5.67
CA GLU A 93 -15.78 -4.88 -4.24
C GLU A 93 -14.65 -5.51 -3.41
N ALA A 94 -14.04 -6.63 -3.83
CA ALA A 94 -12.88 -7.20 -3.13
C ALA A 94 -11.70 -6.21 -3.05
N ARG A 95 -11.42 -5.46 -4.13
CA ARG A 95 -10.40 -4.38 -4.10
C ARG A 95 -10.81 -3.26 -3.16
N ARG A 96 -12.08 -2.87 -3.14
CA ARG A 96 -12.61 -1.85 -2.24
C ARG A 96 -12.50 -2.27 -0.76
N TYR A 97 -12.77 -3.53 -0.44
CA TYR A 97 -12.56 -4.09 0.90
C TYR A 97 -11.09 -4.11 1.31
N ARG A 98 -10.17 -4.53 0.42
CA ARG A 98 -8.72 -4.46 0.69
C ARG A 98 -8.25 -3.03 0.93
N PHE A 99 -8.76 -2.07 0.16
CA PHE A 99 -8.45 -0.66 0.38
C PHE A 99 -8.99 -0.14 1.71
N SER A 100 -10.19 -0.57 2.12
CA SER A 100 -10.72 -0.29 3.45
C SER A 100 -9.77 -0.80 4.55
N ALA A 101 -9.32 -2.04 4.44
CA ALA A 101 -8.38 -2.64 5.41
C ALA A 101 -7.07 -1.83 5.47
N ARG A 102 -6.54 -1.43 4.31
CA ARG A 102 -5.37 -0.54 4.22
C ARG A 102 -5.62 0.78 4.93
N LEU A 103 -6.75 1.46 4.70
CA LEU A 103 -7.08 2.73 5.36
C LEU A 103 -7.17 2.61 6.88
N LYS A 104 -7.68 1.47 7.38
CA LYS A 104 -7.74 1.17 8.82
C LYS A 104 -6.37 0.93 9.43
N SER A 105 -5.47 0.28 8.71
CA SER A 105 -4.12 -0.02 9.20
C SER A 105 -3.13 1.14 9.05
N LEU A 106 -3.52 2.27 8.45
CA LEU A 106 -2.66 3.46 8.38
C LEU A 106 -2.48 4.08 9.77
N ASP A 107 -1.31 4.66 9.99
CA ASP A 107 -1.05 5.51 11.16
C ASP A 107 -1.97 6.73 11.20
N GLU A 108 -2.25 7.23 12.40
CA GLU A 108 -3.15 8.37 12.61
C GLU A 108 -2.65 9.68 12.00
N ALA A 109 -1.32 9.87 11.94
CA ALA A 109 -0.72 11.04 11.32
C ALA A 109 -0.80 10.99 9.78
N HIS A 110 -1.09 9.83 9.19
CA HIS A 110 -1.16 9.67 7.74
C HIS A 110 -2.24 10.57 7.11
N PRO A 111 -1.95 11.29 6.00
CA PRO A 111 -2.89 12.25 5.41
C PRO A 111 -4.23 11.64 4.99
N LEU A 112 -4.23 10.39 4.50
CA LEU A 112 -5.47 9.69 4.18
C LEU A 112 -6.30 9.34 5.43
N ALA A 113 -5.66 8.99 6.56
CA ALA A 113 -6.36 8.70 7.79
C ALA A 113 -7.13 9.95 8.27
N LYS A 114 -6.48 11.11 8.27
CA LYS A 114 -7.11 12.41 8.59
C LYS A 114 -8.33 12.71 7.70
N ARG A 115 -8.26 12.41 6.41
CA ARG A 115 -9.39 12.63 5.46
C ARG A 115 -10.57 11.68 5.68
N THR A 116 -10.36 10.54 6.32
CA THR A 116 -11.43 9.58 6.63
C THR A 116 -12.21 9.93 7.89
N LEU A 117 -11.72 10.88 8.70
CA LEU A 117 -12.41 11.29 9.91
C LEU A 117 -13.80 11.85 9.58
N PRO A 118 -14.81 11.55 10.41
CA PRO A 118 -16.12 12.17 10.27
C PRO A 118 -15.99 13.69 10.45
N PRO A 119 -16.86 14.48 9.79
CA PRO A 119 -16.84 15.91 9.96
C PRO A 119 -17.11 16.27 11.43
N LYS A 120 -16.41 17.26 11.96
CA LYS A 120 -16.67 17.72 13.32
C LYS A 120 -18.09 18.30 13.39
N GLN A 121 -18.83 17.95 14.44
CA GLN A 121 -20.13 18.57 14.66
C GLN A 121 -19.93 20.07 14.88
N PRO A 122 -20.75 20.93 14.25
CA PRO A 122 -20.64 22.36 14.44
C PRO A 122 -20.99 22.73 15.89
N THR A 123 -20.05 23.35 16.59
CA THR A 123 -20.33 23.98 17.89
C THR A 123 -20.99 25.32 17.65
N TYR A 124 -22.27 25.44 18.04
CA TYR A 124 -23.01 26.69 17.87
C TYR A 124 -22.88 27.59 19.10
N HIS A 125 -22.36 28.80 18.90
CA HIS A 125 -22.41 29.89 19.86
C HIS A 125 -23.73 30.66 19.70
N GLN A 126 -24.53 30.74 20.77
CA GLN A 126 -25.86 31.37 20.73
C GLN A 126 -25.82 32.86 20.34
N LEU A 127 -24.72 33.56 20.63
CA LEU A 127 -24.55 34.99 20.37
C LEU A 127 -24.14 35.33 18.93
N ILE A 128 -23.76 34.35 18.12
CA ILE A 128 -23.29 34.56 16.74
C ILE A 128 -24.39 34.12 15.77
N LYS A 129 -24.63 34.84 14.67
CA LYS A 129 -25.63 34.41 13.68
C LYS A 129 -25.20 33.10 13.00
N ARG A 130 -26.14 32.16 12.82
CA ARG A 130 -25.88 30.84 12.20
C ARG A 130 -25.15 30.90 10.86
N LYS A 131 -25.40 31.93 10.02
CA LYS A 131 -24.73 32.09 8.73
C LYS A 131 -23.21 32.29 8.83
N TYR A 132 -22.71 32.80 9.96
CA TYR A 132 -21.28 32.96 10.22
C TYR A 132 -20.67 31.74 10.95
N GLN A 133 -21.51 30.77 11.31
CA GLN A 133 -21.13 29.52 11.98
C GLN A 133 -21.41 28.30 11.10
N ALA A 134 -21.61 28.51 9.80
CA ALA A 134 -21.83 27.43 8.87
C ALA A 134 -20.61 26.48 8.93
N PRO A 135 -20.82 25.16 9.03
CA PRO A 135 -19.72 24.21 9.11
C PRO A 135 -18.79 24.38 7.91
N THR A 136 -17.50 24.56 8.16
CA THR A 136 -16.48 24.61 7.08
C THR A 136 -16.34 23.26 6.38
N GLU A 137 -16.65 22.17 7.09
CA GLU A 137 -16.55 20.81 6.59
C GLU A 137 -17.87 20.31 6.00
N SER A 138 -17.83 19.80 4.76
CA SER A 138 -18.99 19.19 4.12
C SER A 138 -19.41 17.92 4.87
N SER A 139 -20.72 17.80 5.13
CA SER A 139 -21.36 16.58 5.64
C SER A 139 -21.43 15.48 4.58
N PHE A 140 -21.03 15.75 3.34
CA PHE A 140 -21.07 14.78 2.27
C PHE A 140 -20.11 13.62 2.53
N ARG A 141 -20.62 12.40 2.46
CA ARG A 141 -19.85 11.17 2.63
C ARG A 141 -19.03 10.90 1.36
N THR A 142 -17.78 11.36 1.37
CA THR A 142 -16.85 11.12 0.25
C THR A 142 -16.64 9.62 0.03
N ARG A 143 -16.26 9.22 -1.19
CA ARG A 143 -15.93 7.82 -1.51
C ARG A 143 -14.88 7.26 -0.54
N LEU A 144 -13.87 8.06 -0.18
CA LEU A 144 -12.83 7.65 0.75
C LEU A 144 -13.40 7.33 2.15
N ARG A 145 -14.27 8.20 2.69
CA ARG A 145 -14.98 7.96 3.96
C ARG A 145 -15.86 6.71 3.89
N ARG A 146 -16.65 6.57 2.83
CA ARG A 146 -17.52 5.41 2.61
C ARG A 146 -16.76 4.09 2.49
N THR A 147 -15.57 4.10 1.89
CA THR A 147 -14.72 2.90 1.84
C THR A 147 -14.11 2.62 3.22
N ASN A 148 -13.68 3.63 3.96
CA ASN A 148 -13.21 3.47 5.34
C ASN A 148 -14.31 2.95 6.29
N GLU A 149 -15.58 3.22 6.01
CA GLU A 149 -16.74 2.74 6.79
C GLU A 149 -17.05 1.25 6.59
N LEU A 150 -16.52 0.58 5.55
CA LEU A 150 -16.83 -0.82 5.24
C LEU A 150 -16.36 -1.82 6.30
N LEU A 151 -15.23 -1.54 6.94
CA LEU A 151 -14.66 -2.39 7.98
C LEU A 151 -14.72 -1.68 9.32
N THR A 152 -14.77 -2.47 10.39
CA THR A 152 -14.67 -1.97 11.75
C THR A 152 -13.30 -1.34 12.01
N PRO A 153 -13.19 -0.38 12.94
CA PRO A 153 -11.89 0.10 13.39
C PRO A 153 -11.01 -1.06 13.88
N CYS A 154 -9.71 -0.96 13.62
CA CYS A 154 -8.69 -1.85 14.15
C CYS A 154 -7.60 -1.03 14.85
N PRO A 155 -6.80 -1.63 15.75
CA PRO A 155 -5.62 -0.97 16.31
C PRO A 155 -4.72 -0.46 15.18
N ARG A 156 -4.35 0.83 15.23
CA ARG A 156 -3.45 1.44 14.25
C ARG A 156 -2.01 1.27 14.71
N PRO A 157 -1.08 0.94 13.80
CA PRO A 157 0.34 0.98 14.11
C PRO A 157 0.75 2.43 14.37
N ALA A 158 1.47 2.67 15.46
CA ALA A 158 2.11 3.95 15.69
C ALA A 158 3.38 4.03 14.84
N LEU A 159 3.47 5.00 13.93
CA LEU A 159 4.73 5.31 13.28
C LEU A 159 5.69 5.87 14.33
N ILE A 160 6.65 5.03 14.74
CA ILE A 160 7.76 5.48 15.57
C ILE A 160 8.56 6.45 14.71
N GLN A 161 8.51 7.74 15.05
CA GLN A 161 9.37 8.74 14.42
C GLN A 161 10.82 8.29 14.58
N LYS A 162 11.52 8.16 13.46
CA LYS A 162 12.96 7.87 13.44
C LYS A 162 13.65 9.02 14.16
N ARG A 163 14.09 8.77 15.40
CA ARG A 163 14.89 9.73 16.16
C ARG A 163 16.31 9.61 15.66
N PHE A 164 16.67 10.46 14.70
CA PHE A 164 18.08 10.68 14.38
C PHE A 164 18.72 11.33 15.62
N GLY A 165 19.87 10.81 16.05
CA GLY A 165 20.63 11.42 17.14
C GLY A 165 21.06 12.83 16.75
N LYS A 166 21.25 13.73 17.73
CA LYS A 166 21.89 15.03 17.48
C LYS A 166 23.23 14.79 16.77
N GLY A 167 23.39 15.29 15.54
CA GLY A 167 24.62 15.18 14.74
C GLY A 167 24.53 14.39 13.44
N GLN A 168 23.38 13.82 13.06
CA GLN A 168 23.22 13.08 11.79
C GLN A 168 22.82 13.94 10.58
N ASP A 169 22.58 15.24 10.77
CA ASP A 169 22.29 16.18 9.67
C ASP A 169 23.57 16.66 8.95
N THR A 170 24.75 16.24 9.42
CA THR A 170 26.01 16.56 8.76
C THR A 170 26.19 15.59 7.57
N PRO A 171 26.30 16.08 6.32
CA PRO A 171 26.62 15.21 5.20
C PRO A 171 27.93 14.47 5.49
N LEU A 172 27.89 13.13 5.41
CA LEU A 172 28.97 12.23 5.86
C LEU A 172 30.25 12.29 5.00
N GLN A 173 30.38 13.25 4.08
CA GLN A 173 31.49 13.24 3.13
C GLN A 173 31.83 14.65 2.63
N THR A 174 32.64 15.34 3.42
CA THR A 174 33.35 16.55 2.95
C THR A 174 34.85 16.53 3.27
N ALA A 175 35.31 15.59 4.09
CA ALA A 175 36.69 15.47 4.53
C ALA A 175 37.43 14.32 3.82
N PRO A 176 38.76 14.43 3.64
CA PRO A 176 39.59 13.33 3.13
C PRO A 176 39.57 12.13 4.09
N LYS A 177 39.69 10.93 3.53
CA LYS A 177 39.54 9.64 4.25
C LYS A 177 40.41 9.53 5.52
N GLY A 178 41.61 10.10 5.51
CA GLY A 178 42.54 10.09 6.65
C GLY A 178 42.00 10.90 7.84
N GLU A 179 41.59 12.14 7.60
CA GLU A 179 41.02 13.02 8.63
C GLU A 179 39.72 12.46 9.20
N SER A 180 38.89 11.84 8.36
CA SER A 180 37.67 11.16 8.82
C SER A 180 37.97 9.95 9.70
N ALA A 181 39.04 9.20 9.43
CA ALA A 181 39.45 8.06 10.24
C ALA A 181 39.97 8.51 11.62
N GLU A 182 40.78 9.57 11.67
CA GLU A 182 41.28 10.14 12.94
C GLU A 182 40.13 10.69 13.79
N ALA A 183 39.22 11.46 13.19
CA ALA A 183 38.03 11.98 13.88
C ALA A 183 37.12 10.86 14.38
N PHE A 184 37.01 9.76 13.63
CA PHE A 184 36.25 8.59 14.06
C PHE A 184 36.89 7.93 15.29
N LEU A 185 38.21 7.72 15.30
CA LEU A 185 38.91 7.14 16.46
C LEU A 185 38.74 8.01 17.71
N GLN A 186 38.90 9.34 17.57
CA GLN A 186 38.64 10.28 18.66
C GLN A 186 37.19 10.21 19.15
N TRP A 187 36.22 10.07 18.24
CA TRP A 187 34.82 9.90 18.62
C TRP A 187 34.59 8.60 19.39
N VAL A 188 35.16 7.47 18.94
CA VAL A 188 35.04 6.17 19.63
C VAL A 188 35.54 6.26 21.08
N GLU A 189 36.62 7.00 21.34
CA GLU A 189 37.12 7.24 22.69
C GLU A 189 36.14 8.03 23.58
N THR A 190 35.27 8.86 23.00
CA THR A 190 34.26 9.63 23.74
C THR A 190 32.94 8.88 23.98
N VAL A 191 32.73 7.74 23.32
CA VAL A 191 31.50 6.96 23.43
C VAL A 191 31.50 6.20 24.76
N ASP A 192 30.32 6.15 25.41
CA ASP A 192 30.17 5.45 26.68
C ASP A 192 30.56 3.95 26.53
N PRO A 193 31.37 3.38 27.44
CA PRO A 193 31.77 1.97 27.46
C PRO A 193 30.65 0.94 27.29
N THR A 194 29.42 1.29 27.67
CA THR A 194 28.23 0.43 27.57
C THR A 194 27.53 0.50 26.22
N THR A 195 27.95 1.42 25.34
CA THR A 195 27.36 1.63 24.02
C THR A 195 27.88 0.61 23.02
N TRP A 196 26.97 0.04 22.24
CA TRP A 196 27.31 -0.83 21.11
C TRP A 196 27.52 -0.03 19.83
N ILE A 197 28.64 -0.25 19.17
CA ILE A 197 28.96 0.31 17.87
C ILE A 197 28.78 -0.80 16.83
N VAL A 198 27.89 -0.57 15.87
CA VAL A 198 27.57 -1.54 14.81
C VAL A 198 28.11 -1.01 13.49
N TYR A 199 29.04 -1.75 12.90
CA TYR A 199 29.56 -1.49 11.56
C TYR A 199 28.79 -2.36 10.57
N SER A 200 28.25 -1.76 9.51
CA SER A 200 27.74 -2.50 8.36
C SER A 200 28.66 -2.28 7.16
N ASP A 201 28.88 -3.34 6.40
CA ASP A 201 29.74 -3.31 5.21
C ASP A 201 29.05 -2.70 3.97
N GLY A 202 27.71 -2.59 4.00
CA GLY A 202 26.89 -2.06 2.91
C GLY A 202 27.12 -2.80 1.58
N SER A 203 27.42 -4.10 1.63
CA SER A 203 27.90 -4.84 0.45
C SER A 203 26.80 -5.08 -0.60
N LEU A 204 26.99 -4.49 -1.77
CA LEU A 204 26.23 -4.75 -2.98
C LEU A 204 27.17 -5.34 -4.04
N SER A 205 26.90 -6.56 -4.50
CA SER A 205 27.65 -7.16 -5.61
C SER A 205 27.42 -6.37 -6.91
N SER A 206 28.42 -6.36 -7.80
CA SER A 206 28.27 -5.83 -9.17
C SER A 206 27.15 -6.49 -9.97
N GLU A 207 26.73 -7.70 -9.57
CA GLU A 207 25.62 -8.46 -10.15
C GLU A 207 24.25 -8.11 -9.52
N GLY A 208 24.20 -7.13 -8.61
CA GLY A 208 22.96 -6.68 -7.95
C GLY A 208 22.49 -7.58 -6.80
N ALA A 209 23.26 -8.62 -6.45
CA ALA A 209 22.99 -9.43 -5.26
C ALA A 209 23.35 -8.63 -4.00
N ALA A 210 22.35 -8.34 -3.17
CA ALA A 210 22.55 -7.73 -1.87
C ALA A 210 23.06 -8.79 -0.87
N SER A 211 24.18 -8.52 -0.22
CA SER A 211 24.63 -9.22 0.97
C SER A 211 24.48 -8.31 2.17
N TYR A 212 24.55 -8.90 3.36
CA TYR A 212 24.75 -8.13 4.58
C TYR A 212 25.97 -8.70 5.29
N GLY A 213 26.85 -7.81 5.74
CA GLY A 213 27.88 -8.07 6.72
C GLY A 213 27.75 -7.04 7.84
N PHE A 214 27.86 -7.49 9.09
CA PHE A 214 27.94 -6.59 10.22
C PHE A 214 28.95 -7.08 11.25
N ALA A 215 29.53 -6.13 11.98
CA ALA A 215 30.36 -6.38 13.14
C ALA A 215 29.89 -5.47 14.28
N ILE A 216 29.68 -6.04 15.46
CA ILE A 216 29.28 -5.33 16.67
C ILE A 216 30.47 -5.29 17.62
N HIS A 217 30.84 -4.08 18.00
CA HIS A 217 31.90 -3.82 18.96
C HIS A 217 31.33 -3.09 20.17
N GLN A 218 31.89 -3.39 21.33
CA GLN A 218 31.72 -2.62 22.54
C GLN A 218 33.10 -2.30 23.06
N GLN A 219 33.42 -1.00 23.10
CA GLN A 219 34.81 -0.54 23.25
C GLN A 219 35.71 -1.24 22.21
N ASP A 220 36.83 -1.80 22.67
CA ASP A 220 37.80 -2.54 21.84
C ASP A 220 37.44 -4.03 21.68
N LEU A 221 36.32 -4.49 22.28
CA LEU A 221 35.92 -5.89 22.24
C LEU A 221 34.92 -6.14 21.11
N SER A 222 35.23 -7.10 20.23
CA SER A 222 34.26 -7.61 19.26
C SER A 222 33.29 -8.53 19.97
N ILE A 223 31.99 -8.18 19.96
CA ILE A 223 30.94 -8.97 20.60
C ILE A 223 30.49 -10.08 19.66
N CYS A 224 30.13 -9.69 18.44
CA CYS A 224 29.66 -10.63 17.42
C CYS A 224 29.75 -10.00 16.04
N ASP A 225 29.99 -10.86 15.06
CA ASP A 225 29.87 -10.55 13.65
C ASP A 225 28.88 -11.51 12.99
N GLY A 226 28.41 -11.13 11.81
CA GLY A 226 27.54 -11.97 11.02
C GLY A 226 27.53 -11.53 9.57
N SER A 227 27.43 -12.51 8.67
CA SER A 227 27.27 -12.25 7.25
C SER A 227 26.27 -13.21 6.62
N GLY A 228 25.66 -12.77 5.53
CA GLY A 228 24.72 -13.58 4.78
C GLY A 228 24.41 -12.99 3.42
N ARG A 229 23.98 -13.85 2.50
CA ARG A 229 23.50 -13.45 1.18
C ARG A 229 21.99 -13.33 1.23
N ARG A 230 21.44 -12.17 0.85
CA ARG A 230 20.02 -12.08 0.52
C ARG A 230 19.85 -12.54 -0.93
N GLY A 231 18.71 -13.14 -1.25
CA GLY A 231 18.35 -13.41 -2.65
C GLY A 231 18.27 -12.10 -3.45
N PRO A 232 17.86 -12.14 -4.72
CA PRO A 232 17.59 -10.92 -5.49
C PRO A 232 16.46 -10.12 -4.84
N ALA A 233 16.81 -9.19 -3.96
CA ALA A 233 15.92 -8.32 -3.20
C ALA A 233 16.71 -7.05 -2.82
N GLU A 234 16.08 -5.88 -2.95
CA GLU A 234 16.63 -4.67 -2.37
C GLU A 234 16.51 -4.72 -0.83
N VAL A 235 17.31 -3.93 -0.10
CA VAL A 235 17.30 -3.88 1.38
C VAL A 235 15.92 -3.52 1.96
N PHE A 236 15.02 -3.01 1.12
CA PHE A 236 13.64 -2.63 1.46
C PHE A 236 12.55 -3.47 0.76
N ASP A 237 12.91 -4.52 0.02
CA ASP A 237 11.96 -5.46 -0.61
C ASP A 237 11.59 -6.65 0.30
#